data_AF-A0A6N2IDE0-F1
#
_entry.id   AF-A0A6N2IDE0-F1
#
_cell.length_a   1.000
_cell.length_b   1.000
_cell.length_c   1.000
_cell.angle_alpha   90.00
_cell.angle_beta   90.00
_cell.angle_gamma   90.00
#
_symmetry.space_group_name_H-M   'P 1'
#
loop_
_entity.id
_entity.type
_entity.pdbx_description
1 polymer ?
#
loop_
_entity_poly.entity_id
_entity_poly.type
_entity_poly.pdbx_seq_one_letter_code
_entity_poly.pdbx_strand_id
1 'polypeptide(L)'
;MLQLRIAPGSRSRRALGRTLLAAALLTAVTAVPAVAAAPQAQQASRTPQTRQAPATAPAAHGIIGAPAYQQVAHFYDAYIDAVSAEGGGELAASLRKFYLTPQLRSRLDAWERRNHADGVLRAQNVPLALRVTPGDSAAGHTWSTVRLTWSRGEHPAYSYLTARGRARRPRVLRPRRARPPR
;
A
#
# COMPACT_ATOMS: atom_id res chain seq x y z
N MET A 1 9.40 6.77 -12.38
CA MET A 1 8.76 8.10 -12.34
C MET A 1 7.25 7.94 -12.28
N LEU A 2 6.68 8.14 -11.08
CA LEU A 2 5.26 7.87 -10.77
C LEU A 2 4.38 9.14 -10.85
N GLN A 3 3.11 8.97 -11.22
CA GLN A 3 2.04 9.99 -11.15
C GLN A 3 0.80 9.37 -10.47
N LEU A 4 0.13 10.09 -9.56
CA LEU A 4 -1.07 9.60 -8.85
C LEU A 4 -2.33 10.36 -9.28
N ARG A 5 -3.44 9.64 -9.40
CA ARG A 5 -4.80 10.16 -9.62
C ARG A 5 -5.79 9.38 -8.76
N ILE A 6 -6.89 10.01 -8.35
CA ILE A 6 -7.99 9.31 -7.68
C ILE A 6 -8.90 8.74 -8.77
N ALA A 7 -9.25 7.46 -8.69
CA ALA A 7 -10.32 6.90 -9.51
C ALA A 7 -11.66 7.04 -8.76
N PRO A 8 -12.76 7.41 -9.43
CA PRO A 8 -14.07 7.37 -8.79
C PRO A 8 -14.41 5.90 -8.47
N GLY A 9 -14.32 5.53 -7.19
CA GLY A 9 -14.87 4.28 -6.71
C GLY A 9 -16.38 4.29 -6.90
N SER A 10 -16.92 3.19 -7.42
CA SER A 10 -18.37 2.94 -7.46
C SER A 10 -18.92 3.03 -6.03
N ARG A 11 -19.52 4.18 -5.70
CA ARG A 11 -20.29 4.33 -4.48
C ARG A 11 -21.49 3.41 -4.62
N SER A 12 -21.50 2.29 -3.90
CA SER A 12 -22.72 1.58 -3.56
C SER A 12 -23.62 2.59 -2.83
N ARG A 13 -24.52 3.23 -3.58
CA ARG A 13 -25.65 3.92 -3.01
C ARG A 13 -26.56 2.84 -2.43
N ARG A 14 -26.47 2.64 -1.12
CA ARG A 14 -27.61 2.13 -0.37
C ARG A 14 -27.96 3.20 0.65
N ALA A 15 -29.11 3.81 0.39
CA ALA A 15 -29.89 4.52 1.39
C ALA A 15 -30.07 3.61 2.60
N LEU A 16 -30.13 4.20 3.80
CA LEU A 16 -31.11 3.90 4.85
C LEU A 16 -30.82 4.81 6.05
N GLY A 17 -31.90 5.14 6.76
CA GLY A 17 -32.06 6.34 7.58
C GLY A 17 -31.12 6.42 8.78
N ARG A 18 -30.70 7.65 9.08
CA ARG A 18 -30.14 8.01 10.38
C ARG A 18 -31.28 8.50 11.26
N THR A 19 -31.92 7.58 11.95
CA THR A 19 -32.70 7.87 13.15
C THR A 19 -31.76 8.02 14.35
N LEU A 20 -32.12 8.98 15.20
CA LEU A 20 -31.45 9.48 16.40
C LEU A 20 -31.51 8.50 17.60
N LEU A 21 -30.79 8.90 18.67
CA LEU A 21 -30.89 8.50 20.11
C LEU A 21 -30.03 7.30 20.51
N ALA A 22 -29.51 7.13 21.74
CA ALA A 22 -29.26 7.93 22.95
C ALA A 22 -28.44 7.01 23.89
N ALA A 23 -27.44 7.52 24.61
CA ALA A 23 -27.37 7.60 26.09
C ALA A 23 -27.10 6.32 26.93
N ALA A 24 -26.43 6.57 28.08
CA ALA A 24 -26.18 5.76 29.29
C ALA A 24 -24.99 4.76 29.24
N LEU A 25 -23.87 4.92 29.97
CA LEU A 25 -23.57 5.02 31.43
C LEU A 25 -23.61 3.68 32.21
N LEU A 26 -22.55 3.51 33.03
CA LEU A 26 -22.43 2.81 34.33
C LEU A 26 -21.71 1.42 34.43
N THR A 27 -20.62 1.46 35.23
CA THR A 27 -20.13 0.55 36.31
C THR A 27 -19.79 -0.92 35.98
N ALA A 28 -18.53 -1.36 36.10
CA ALA A 28 -17.74 -1.71 37.31
C ALA A 28 -18.16 -3.03 37.98
N VAL A 29 -17.19 -3.95 38.19
CA VAL A 29 -16.92 -4.77 39.41
C VAL A 29 -16.23 -6.12 39.10
N THR A 30 -15.03 -6.25 39.67
CA THR A 30 -14.28 -7.38 40.27
C THR A 30 -14.41 -8.83 39.76
N ALA A 31 -13.28 -9.52 39.60
CA ALA A 31 -12.67 -10.41 40.63
C ALA A 31 -11.75 -11.47 39.98
N VAL A 32 -10.56 -11.64 40.56
CA VAL A 32 -9.58 -12.69 40.27
C VAL A 32 -9.94 -13.95 41.08
N PRO A 33 -9.71 -15.16 40.54
CA PRO A 33 -8.84 -16.07 41.29
C PRO A 33 -7.80 -16.78 40.42
N ALA A 34 -6.64 -16.98 41.04
CA ALA A 34 -5.54 -17.81 40.58
C ALA A 34 -5.86 -19.30 40.76
N VAL A 35 -5.42 -20.13 39.81
CA VAL A 35 -5.29 -21.58 39.97
C VAL A 35 -3.87 -21.99 39.60
N ALA A 36 -3.31 -22.85 40.45
CA ALA A 36 -1.95 -23.33 40.48
C ALA A 36 -1.64 -24.44 39.45
N ALA A 37 -0.34 -24.73 39.35
CA ALA A 37 0.39 -25.54 38.38
C ALA A 37 0.02 -27.04 38.26
N ALA A 38 0.26 -27.61 37.07
CA ALA A 38 1.11 -28.81 36.82
C ALA A 38 1.21 -29.12 35.31
N PRO A 39 2.29 -29.78 34.83
CA PRO A 39 2.64 -29.88 33.40
C PRO A 39 2.00 -31.11 32.73
N GLN A 40 1.54 -30.96 31.49
CA GLN A 40 1.22 -32.09 30.61
C GLN A 40 2.00 -31.98 29.30
N ALA A 41 2.92 -32.93 29.14
CA ALA A 41 3.54 -33.25 27.88
C ALA A 41 2.63 -34.21 27.11
N GLN A 42 2.14 -33.81 25.94
CA GLN A 42 1.74 -34.69 24.83
C GLN A 42 1.68 -33.83 23.56
N GLN A 43 2.73 -33.90 22.75
CA GLN A 43 2.79 -34.73 21.53
C GLN A 43 1.85 -34.25 20.42
N ALA A 44 2.49 -33.54 19.47
CA ALA A 44 2.32 -33.64 18.03
C ALA A 44 0.87 -33.73 17.48
N SER A 45 0.38 -32.58 17.01
CA SER A 45 -0.46 -32.55 15.82
C SER A 45 0.07 -31.47 14.90
N ARG A 46 0.72 -31.91 13.83
CA ARG A 46 1.18 -31.08 12.71
C ARG A 46 -0.01 -30.28 12.18
N THR A 47 0.01 -28.98 12.41
CA THR A 47 -0.61 -28.03 11.50
C THR A 47 0.53 -27.22 10.87
N PRO A 48 0.57 -27.06 9.55
CA PRO A 48 1.53 -26.15 8.93
C PRO A 48 1.14 -24.74 9.38
N GLN A 49 1.79 -24.25 10.43
CA GLN A 49 1.98 -22.83 10.61
C GLN A 49 2.65 -22.34 9.34
N THR A 50 1.89 -21.70 8.46
CA THR A 50 2.42 -20.73 7.52
C THR A 50 2.99 -19.58 8.36
N ARG A 51 4.18 -19.84 8.91
CA ARG A 51 5.15 -18.84 9.30
C ARG A 51 5.30 -17.98 8.06
N GLN A 52 4.59 -16.84 8.04
CA GLN A 52 4.83 -15.80 7.06
C GLN A 52 6.31 -15.48 7.20
N ALA A 53 7.08 -15.95 6.22
CA ALA A 53 8.47 -15.63 6.12
C ALA A 53 8.59 -14.10 6.22
N PRO A 54 9.56 -13.57 6.98
CA PRO A 54 9.83 -12.14 6.92
C PRO A 54 9.96 -11.80 5.44
N ALA A 55 9.08 -10.92 4.97
CA ALA A 55 9.11 -10.46 3.59
C ALA A 55 10.52 -9.91 3.37
N THR A 56 11.33 -10.64 2.61
CA THR A 56 12.66 -10.20 2.22
C THR A 56 12.49 -8.83 1.61
N ALA A 57 12.89 -7.79 2.34
CA ALA A 57 12.97 -6.45 1.80
C ALA A 57 13.79 -6.59 0.50
N PRO A 58 13.24 -6.23 -0.68
CA PRO A 58 13.99 -6.37 -1.90
C PRO A 58 15.25 -5.54 -1.74
N ALA A 59 16.41 -6.17 -1.92
CA ALA A 59 17.66 -5.45 -2.00
C ALA A 59 17.47 -4.28 -2.97
N ALA A 60 17.80 -3.05 -2.54
CA ALA A 60 17.56 -1.83 -3.31
C ALA A 60 18.10 -1.88 -4.76
N HIS A 61 19.06 -2.77 -5.02
CA HIS A 61 19.61 -3.11 -6.33
C HIS A 61 18.62 -3.75 -7.33
N GLY A 62 17.51 -4.35 -6.87
CA GLY A 62 16.48 -4.96 -7.74
C GLY A 62 15.42 -3.99 -8.26
N ILE A 63 15.37 -2.75 -7.74
CA ILE A 63 14.32 -1.78 -8.05
C ILE A 63 14.56 -1.14 -9.43
N ILE A 64 15.83 -0.97 -9.81
CA ILE A 64 16.22 -0.45 -11.13
C ILE A 64 16.03 -1.56 -12.18
N GLY A 65 14.86 -1.55 -12.82
CA GLY A 65 14.52 -2.49 -13.90
C GLY A 65 13.31 -3.38 -13.62
N ALA A 66 12.78 -3.34 -12.39
CA ALA A 66 11.52 -4.01 -12.05
C ALA A 66 10.35 -3.49 -12.91
N PRO A 67 9.35 -4.33 -13.23
CA PRO A 67 8.09 -3.88 -13.82
C PRO A 67 7.50 -2.70 -13.04
N ALA A 68 6.85 -1.78 -13.76
CA ALA A 68 6.36 -0.54 -13.16
C ALA A 68 5.39 -0.78 -11.98
N TYR A 69 4.54 -1.80 -12.05
CA TYR A 69 3.61 -2.12 -10.96
C TYR A 69 4.34 -2.56 -9.68
N GLN A 70 5.48 -3.28 -9.81
CA GLN A 70 6.30 -3.68 -8.66
C GLN A 70 6.97 -2.47 -8.02
N GLN A 71 7.45 -1.51 -8.83
CA GLN A 71 7.97 -0.25 -8.30
C GLN A 71 6.88 0.54 -7.55
N VAL A 72 5.62 0.50 -8.01
CA VAL A 72 4.49 1.08 -7.27
C VAL A 72 4.28 0.36 -5.94
N ALA A 73 4.24 -0.97 -5.95
CA ALA A 73 4.08 -1.77 -4.73
C ALA A 73 5.18 -1.45 -3.70
N HIS A 74 6.46 -1.54 -4.10
CA HIS A 74 7.58 -1.23 -3.22
C HIS A 74 7.56 0.19 -2.67
N PHE A 75 7.18 1.17 -3.48
CA PHE A 75 7.03 2.54 -2.99
C PHE A 75 5.97 2.63 -1.91
N TYR A 76 4.76 2.09 -2.14
CA TYR A 76 3.68 2.23 -1.18
C TYR A 76 3.89 1.40 0.09
N ASP A 77 4.46 0.20 -0.02
CA ASP A 77 4.84 -0.61 1.15
C ASP A 77 5.82 0.18 2.04
N ALA A 78 6.96 0.60 1.48
CA ALA A 78 7.97 1.35 2.24
C ALA A 78 7.45 2.71 2.74
N TYR A 79 6.60 3.38 1.96
CA TYR A 79 6.05 4.67 2.33
C TYR A 79 5.06 4.56 3.50
N ILE A 80 4.18 3.56 3.49
CA ILE A 80 3.24 3.32 4.60
C ILE A 80 4.01 2.93 5.86
N ASP A 81 5.04 2.10 5.76
CA ASP A 81 5.89 1.75 6.90
C ASP A 81 6.58 3.00 7.49
N ALA A 82 7.16 3.85 6.64
CA ALA A 82 7.80 5.09 7.06
C ALA A 82 6.82 6.07 7.74
N VAL A 83 5.62 6.23 7.18
CA VAL A 83 4.59 7.09 7.79
C VAL A 83 4.09 6.49 9.11
N SER A 84 3.97 5.17 9.20
CA SER A 84 3.56 4.49 10.45
C SER A 84 4.61 4.65 11.56
N ALA A 85 5.89 4.60 11.21
CA ALA A 85 6.99 4.67 12.17
C ALA A 85 7.28 6.10 12.64
N GLU A 86 7.25 7.08 11.73
CA GLU A 86 7.76 8.43 11.99
C GLU A 86 6.75 9.55 11.70
N GLY A 87 5.50 9.24 11.39
CA GLY A 87 4.47 10.24 11.08
C GLY A 87 4.75 11.05 9.80
N GLY A 88 5.55 10.52 8.87
CA GLY A 88 5.90 11.21 7.63
C GLY A 88 7.17 12.06 7.71
N GLY A 89 8.10 11.70 8.62
CA GLY A 89 9.41 12.34 8.79
C GLY A 89 10.38 12.18 7.62
N GLU A 90 11.69 12.19 7.93
CA GLU A 90 12.75 12.25 6.91
C GLU A 90 12.70 11.07 5.94
N LEU A 91 12.42 9.86 6.44
CA LEU A 91 12.37 8.66 5.61
C LEU A 91 11.28 8.77 4.53
N ALA A 92 10.08 9.21 4.90
CA ALA A 92 8.98 9.42 3.97
C ALA A 92 9.32 10.49 2.92
N ALA A 93 9.99 11.58 3.33
CA ALA A 93 10.46 12.63 2.42
C ALA A 93 11.50 12.10 1.42
N SER A 94 12.43 11.26 1.87
CA SER A 94 13.45 10.62 1.03
C SER A 94 12.85 9.63 0.04
N LEU A 95 11.88 8.81 0.46
CA LEU A 95 11.12 7.93 -0.43
C LEU A 95 10.37 8.71 -1.51
N ARG A 96 9.71 9.82 -1.14
CA ARG A 96 9.05 10.71 -2.11
C ARG A 96 10.05 11.24 -3.12
N LYS A 97 11.22 11.70 -2.69
CA LYS A 97 12.28 12.21 -3.60
C LYS A 97 12.78 11.12 -4.57
N PHE A 98 12.93 9.89 -4.10
CA PHE A 98 13.43 8.77 -4.91
C PHE A 98 12.43 8.28 -5.96
N TYR A 99 11.15 8.08 -5.57
CA TYR A 99 10.16 7.45 -6.45
C TYR A 99 9.35 8.44 -7.30
N LEU A 100 9.08 9.64 -6.77
CA LEU A 100 8.14 10.59 -7.37
C LEU A 100 8.84 11.65 -8.21
N THR A 101 8.20 12.03 -9.31
CA THR A 101 8.70 13.15 -10.13
C THR A 101 8.63 14.47 -9.37
N PRO A 102 9.55 15.43 -9.60
CA PRO A 102 9.46 16.76 -8.98
C PRO A 102 8.11 17.44 -9.21
N GLN A 103 7.57 17.32 -10.43
CA GLN A 103 6.26 17.87 -10.78
C GLN A 103 5.12 17.22 -9.98
N LEU A 104 5.14 15.90 -9.77
CA LEU A 104 4.15 15.23 -8.93
C LEU A 104 4.28 15.71 -7.48
N ARG A 105 5.49 15.75 -6.92
CA ARG A 105 5.72 16.19 -5.53
C ARG A 105 5.12 17.58 -5.28
N SER A 106 5.42 18.55 -6.15
CA SER A 106 4.83 19.89 -6.06
C SER A 106 3.30 19.91 -6.07
N ARG A 107 2.66 19.06 -6.90
CA ARG A 107 1.19 18.94 -6.91
C ARG A 107 0.64 18.29 -5.64
N LEU A 108 1.37 17.34 -5.06
CA LEU A 108 1.02 16.74 -3.78
C LEU A 108 1.14 17.78 -2.68
N ASP A 109 2.27 18.48 -2.55
CA ASP A 109 2.48 19.53 -1.53
C ASP A 109 1.39 20.63 -1.60
N ALA A 110 0.99 21.01 -2.82
CA ALA A 110 -0.12 21.96 -3.01
C ALA A 110 -1.47 21.40 -2.55
N TRP A 111 -1.72 20.10 -2.77
CA TRP A 111 -2.94 19.45 -2.30
C TRP A 111 -2.92 19.27 -0.78
N GLU A 112 -1.80 18.84 -0.20
CA GLU A 112 -1.61 18.63 1.24
C GLU A 112 -1.87 19.91 2.03
N ARG A 113 -1.30 21.04 1.58
CA ARG A 113 -1.57 22.36 2.18
C ARG A 113 -3.04 22.75 2.19
N ARG A 114 -3.81 22.32 1.19
CA ARG A 114 -5.25 22.63 1.10
C ARG A 114 -6.13 21.66 1.87
N ASN A 115 -5.68 20.42 2.07
CA ASN A 115 -6.52 19.34 2.58
C ASN A 115 -6.09 18.86 3.98
N HIS A 116 -4.96 19.35 4.48
CA HIS A 116 -4.38 18.96 5.78
C HIS A 116 -4.30 17.44 5.95
N ALA A 117 -3.91 16.75 4.87
CA ALA A 117 -3.89 15.31 4.76
C ALA A 117 -2.67 14.87 3.96
N ASP A 118 -2.22 13.62 4.10
CA ASP A 118 -1.14 13.06 3.30
C ASP A 118 -1.59 12.95 1.84
N GLY A 119 -0.83 13.53 0.91
CA GLY A 119 -1.17 13.61 -0.50
C GLY A 119 -0.88 12.33 -1.28
N VAL A 120 0.03 11.48 -0.81
CA VAL A 120 0.29 10.15 -1.37
C VAL A 120 -0.86 9.22 -1.02
N LEU A 121 -1.30 9.23 0.24
CA LEU A 121 -2.40 8.40 0.73
C LEU A 121 -3.78 8.99 0.42
N ARG A 122 -3.85 10.30 0.15
CA ARG A 122 -5.07 11.10 0.01
C ARG A 122 -5.99 11.00 1.24
N ALA A 123 -5.38 10.93 2.42
CA ALA A 123 -6.08 10.72 3.69
C ALA A 123 -5.30 11.31 4.87
N GLN A 124 -5.99 11.52 5.99
CA GLN A 124 -5.39 12.03 7.23
C GLN A 124 -4.74 10.92 8.07
N ASN A 125 -5.17 9.68 7.88
CA ASN A 125 -4.72 8.52 8.63
C ASN A 125 -3.93 7.55 7.74
N VAL A 126 -3.25 6.61 8.39
CA VAL A 126 -2.51 5.53 7.73
C VAL A 126 -3.44 4.35 7.45
N PRO A 127 -3.39 3.74 6.25
CA PRO A 127 -4.20 2.56 5.95
C PRO A 127 -3.73 1.33 6.73
N LEU A 128 -4.67 0.43 7.04
CA LEU A 128 -4.40 -0.83 7.72
C LEU A 128 -3.83 -1.91 6.80
N ALA A 129 -4.11 -1.81 5.50
CA ALA A 129 -3.62 -2.72 4.49
C ALA A 129 -3.61 -2.06 3.11
N LEU A 130 -2.81 -2.63 2.22
CA LEU A 130 -2.63 -2.20 0.84
C LEU A 130 -2.77 -3.39 -0.10
N ARG A 131 -3.28 -3.14 -1.30
CA ARG A 131 -3.12 -4.03 -2.45
C ARG A 131 -2.83 -3.23 -3.71
N VAL A 132 -1.75 -3.54 -4.41
CA VAL A 132 -1.45 -2.98 -5.73
C VAL A 132 -1.76 -4.01 -6.80
N THR A 133 -2.53 -3.60 -7.81
CA THR A 133 -2.91 -4.45 -8.95
C THR A 133 -2.34 -3.85 -10.23
N PRO A 134 -1.67 -4.62 -11.10
CA PRO A 134 -1.28 -4.12 -12.41
C PRO A 134 -2.53 -3.73 -13.21
N GLY A 135 -2.44 -2.63 -13.95
CA GLY A 135 -3.45 -2.20 -14.91
C GLY A 135 -2.89 -2.23 -16.33
N ASP A 136 -3.62 -1.60 -17.24
CA ASP A 136 -3.26 -1.58 -18.66
C ASP A 136 -1.95 -0.84 -18.93
N SER A 137 -1.42 -1.03 -20.13
CA SER A 137 -0.25 -0.32 -20.64
C SER A 137 -0.56 0.24 -22.03
N ALA A 138 -0.30 1.53 -22.21
CA ALA A 138 -0.57 2.25 -23.45
C ALA A 138 0.30 3.52 -23.52
N ALA A 139 0.62 3.98 -24.74
CA ALA A 139 1.38 5.21 -24.99
C ALA A 139 2.70 5.34 -24.18
N GLY A 140 3.42 4.24 -23.96
CA GLY A 140 4.68 4.25 -23.20
C GLY A 140 4.49 4.40 -21.68
N HIS A 141 3.26 4.23 -21.19
CA HIS A 141 2.90 4.26 -19.79
C HIS A 141 2.28 2.94 -19.35
N THR A 142 2.42 2.67 -18.07
CA THR A 142 1.81 1.55 -17.36
C THR A 142 1.00 2.13 -16.21
N TRP A 143 -0.21 1.62 -16.03
CA TRP A 143 -1.05 2.01 -14.89
C TRP A 143 -1.11 0.90 -13.86
N SER A 144 -1.38 1.26 -12.63
CA SER A 144 -1.58 0.35 -11.51
C SER A 144 -2.65 0.92 -10.59
N THR A 145 -3.49 0.04 -10.05
CA THR A 145 -4.53 0.41 -9.10
C THR A 145 -4.08 0.05 -7.69
N VAL A 146 -4.02 1.04 -6.83
CA VAL A 146 -3.64 0.97 -5.42
C VAL A 146 -4.92 1.01 -4.61
N ARG A 147 -5.25 -0.09 -3.94
CA ARG A 147 -6.37 -0.19 -3.00
C ARG A 147 -5.84 -0.04 -1.59
N LEU A 148 -6.28 1.00 -0.90
CA LEU A 148 -6.02 1.26 0.52
C LEU A 148 -7.21 0.77 1.34
N THR A 149 -6.95 0.07 2.44
CA THR A 149 -7.97 -0.44 3.37
C THR A 149 -7.88 0.31 4.68
N TRP A 150 -8.99 0.86 5.17
CA TRP A 150 -9.02 1.77 6.32
C TRP A 150 -9.63 1.17 7.58
N SER A 151 -10.49 0.15 7.44
CA SER A 151 -11.14 -0.52 8.56
C SER A 151 -11.13 -2.04 8.38
N ARG A 152 -11.28 -2.76 9.49
CA ARG A 152 -11.52 -4.21 9.51
C ARG A 152 -13.00 -4.49 9.80
N GLY A 153 -13.44 -5.71 9.55
CA GLY A 153 -14.82 -6.16 9.81
C GLY A 153 -15.56 -6.55 8.54
N GLU A 154 -16.87 -6.76 8.66
CA GLU A 154 -17.74 -7.24 7.58
C GLU A 154 -17.84 -6.26 6.40
N HIS A 155 -17.69 -4.96 6.67
CA HIS A 155 -17.73 -3.89 5.67
C HIS A 155 -16.48 -3.01 5.74
N PRO A 156 -15.32 -3.49 5.24
CA PRO A 156 -14.10 -2.69 5.22
C PRO A 156 -14.27 -1.45 4.32
N ALA A 157 -13.78 -0.31 4.79
CA ALA A 157 -13.71 0.91 4.01
C ALA A 157 -12.46 0.90 3.11
N TYR A 158 -12.63 1.26 1.84
CA TYR A 158 -11.56 1.28 0.85
C TYR A 158 -11.40 2.62 0.16
N SER A 159 -10.21 2.90 -0.35
CA SER A 159 -9.97 3.95 -1.34
C SER A 159 -9.09 3.43 -2.48
N TYR A 160 -9.29 3.99 -3.68
CA TYR A 160 -8.62 3.55 -4.89
C TYR A 160 -7.85 4.70 -5.52
N LEU A 161 -6.55 4.50 -5.69
CA LEU A 161 -5.65 5.42 -6.36
C LEU A 161 -5.12 4.77 -7.62
N THR A 162 -5.10 5.53 -8.71
CA THR A 162 -4.44 5.15 -9.95
C THR A 162 -3.03 5.71 -9.94
N ALA A 163 -2.05 4.83 -10.02
CA ALA A 163 -0.65 5.17 -10.14
C ALA A 163 -0.16 4.90 -11.57
N ARG A 164 0.60 5.83 -12.15
CA ARG A 164 1.13 5.75 -13.51
C ARG A 164 2.65 5.69 -13.48
N GLY A 165 3.23 4.60 -13.98
CA GLY A 165 4.65 4.45 -14.23
C GLY A 165 5.03 4.71 -15.69
N ARG A 166 6.32 4.57 -16.00
CA ARG A 166 6.81 4.49 -17.39
C ARG A 166 6.88 3.03 -17.80
N ALA A 167 6.36 2.71 -18.99
CA ALA A 167 6.57 1.41 -19.59
C ALA A 167 8.03 1.28 -20.01
N ARG A 168 8.60 0.08 -19.85
CA ARG A 168 9.91 -0.23 -20.42
C ARG A 168 9.73 -0.34 -21.93
N ARG A 169 10.50 0.42 -22.72
CA ARG A 169 10.53 0.17 -24.17
C ARG A 169 11.11 -1.23 -24.41
N PRO A 170 10.51 -2.05 -25.28
CA PRO A 170 11.15 -3.29 -25.69
C PRO A 170 12.49 -2.91 -26.35
N ARG A 171 13.60 -3.47 -25.85
CA ARG A 171 14.86 -3.45 -26.61
C ARG A 171 14.61 -4.29 -27.85
N VAL A 172 14.41 -3.65 -28.99
CA VAL A 172 14.49 -4.33 -30.28
C VAL A 172 15.93 -4.83 -30.40
N LEU A 173 16.15 -6.10 -30.05
CA LEU A 173 17.36 -6.82 -30.40
C LEU A 173 17.34 -6.92 -31.93
N ARG A 174 17.98 -5.96 -32.62
CA ARG A 174 18.26 -6.16 -34.04
C ARG A 174 19.21 -7.36 -34.15
N PRO A 175 18.92 -8.38 -34.98
CA PRO A 175 19.88 -9.42 -35.23
C PRO A 175 21.14 -8.79 -35.81
N ARG A 176 22.28 -9.04 -35.13
CA ARG A 176 23.61 -8.67 -35.63
C ARG A 176 23.80 -9.51 -36.91
N ARG A 177 23.65 -8.91 -38.09
CA ARG A 177 23.93 -9.60 -39.36
C ARG A 177 25.36 -10.15 -39.27
N ALA A 178 25.49 -11.47 -39.27
CA ALA A 178 26.77 -12.14 -39.41
C ALA A 178 27.36 -11.72 -40.76
N ARG A 179 28.59 -11.23 -40.74
CA ARG A 179 29.38 -10.97 -41.96
C ARG A 179 29.77 -12.34 -42.53
N PRO A 180 29.43 -12.68 -43.78
CA PRO A 180 29.87 -13.95 -44.35
C PRO A 180 31.40 -13.95 -44.51
N PRO A 181 32.07 -15.10 -44.29
CA PRO A 181 33.49 -15.24 -44.61
C PRO A 181 33.71 -15.05 -46.11
N ARG A 182 34.87 -14.46 -46.45
CA ARG A 182 35.32 -14.22 -47.83
C ARG A 182 35.78 -15.51 -48.48
#